data_AF-A0A9N7MUU7-F1
#
_entry.id   AF-A0A9N7MUU7-F1
#
_cell.length_a   1.000
_cell.length_b   1.000
_cell.length_c   1.000
_cell.angle_alpha   90.00
_cell.angle_beta   90.00
_cell.angle_gamma   90.00
#
_symmetry.space_group_name_H-M   'P 1'
#
loop_
_entity.id
_entity.type
_entity.pdbx_description
1 polymer ?
#
loop_
_entity_poly.entity_id
_entity_poly.type
_entity_poly.pdbx_seq_one_letter_code
_entity_poly.pdbx_strand_id
1 'polypeptide(L)'
;MVRSQIHFKRLSLTDIKIDIKRIPKKKTLIAAMGAVDVKGKWEKSSWGRKLIVQKRRATLNDFDRFKLMLAKIKISFPLTDFLSNSPAKTSTSATPTATSPGEADKKRRHFSSISPRGCCREEATSGAFI
;
A
#
# COMPACT_ATOMS: atom_id res chain seq x y z
N MET A 1 17.44 2.62 20.36
CA MET A 1 16.06 2.11 20.36
C MET A 1 15.62 1.87 21.80
N VAL A 2 14.57 2.57 22.25
CA VAL A 2 14.01 2.43 23.61
C VAL A 2 12.82 1.47 23.54
N ARG A 3 12.63 0.63 24.57
CA ARG A 3 11.51 -0.32 24.66
C ARG A 3 10.36 0.40 25.36
N SER A 4 9.21 0.51 24.70
CA SER A 4 7.99 1.10 25.25
C SER A 4 6.81 0.16 25.02
N GLN A 5 5.81 0.20 25.91
CA GLN A 5 4.57 -0.56 25.76
C GLN A 5 3.62 0.19 24.83
N ILE A 6 3.03 -0.51 23.86
CA ILE A 6 2.09 0.06 22.87
C ILE A 6 0.87 -0.85 22.78
N HIS A 7 -0.33 -0.27 22.73
CA HIS A 7 -1.57 -1.02 22.56
C HIS A 7 -1.76 -1.50 21.12
N PHE A 8 -2.29 -2.71 20.93
CA PHE A 8 -2.49 -3.32 19.61
C PHE A 8 -3.38 -2.50 18.68
N LYS A 9 -4.34 -1.73 19.20
CA LYS A 9 -5.22 -0.85 18.39
C LYS A 9 -4.46 0.23 17.60
N ARG A 10 -3.25 0.61 18.03
CA ARG A 10 -2.42 1.63 17.36
C ARG A 10 -1.44 1.03 16.34
N LEU A 11 -1.32 -0.30 16.31
CA LEU A 11 -0.37 -1.00 15.46
C LEU A 11 -1.13 -1.78 14.39
N SER A 12 -0.66 -1.67 13.15
CA SER A 12 -1.11 -2.54 12.08
C SER A 12 -0.03 -3.60 11.85
N LEU A 13 -0.44 -4.86 11.86
CA LEU A 13 0.46 -5.99 11.64
C LEU A 13 1.00 -5.98 10.20
N THR A 14 2.24 -6.44 10.04
CA THR A 14 2.91 -6.57 8.75
C THR A 14 3.20 -8.04 8.45
N ASP A 15 3.37 -8.37 7.18
CA ASP A 15 3.66 -9.76 6.75
C ASP A 15 5.12 -10.20 7.03
N ILE A 16 5.98 -9.29 7.52
CA ILE A 16 7.38 -9.55 7.81
C ILE A 16 7.49 -10.24 9.17
N LYS A 17 7.74 -11.55 9.15
CA LYS A 17 7.91 -12.37 10.36
C LYS A 17 9.39 -12.44 10.75
N ILE A 18 9.64 -12.45 12.06
CA ILE A 18 10.96 -12.66 12.66
C ILE A 18 10.77 -13.67 13.78
N ASP A 19 11.46 -14.81 13.68
CA ASP A 19 11.33 -15.87 14.68
C ASP A 19 12.17 -15.53 15.90
N ILE A 20 11.50 -15.14 16.99
CA ILE A 20 12.14 -14.72 18.23
C ILE A 20 11.38 -15.31 19.43
N LYS A 21 12.12 -15.61 20.49
CA LYS A 21 11.56 -16.00 21.80
C LYS A 21 10.71 -14.86 22.38
N ARG A 22 9.65 -15.17 23.13
CA ARG A 22 8.64 -14.19 23.64
C ARG A 22 9.22 -12.97 24.37
N ILE A 23 10.35 -13.12 25.09
CA ILE A 23 10.99 -12.03 25.83
C ILE A 23 12.50 -12.03 25.51
N PRO A 24 12.92 -11.40 24.40
CA PRO A 24 14.33 -11.32 24.04
C PRO A 24 15.01 -10.12 24.71
N LYS A 25 16.32 -10.23 24.96
CA LYS A 25 17.14 -9.07 25.37
C LYS A 25 17.35 -8.14 24.16
N LYS A 26 17.61 -6.86 24.41
CA LYS A 26 17.78 -5.85 23.33
C LYS A 26 18.86 -6.24 22.32
N LYS A 27 20.00 -6.77 22.82
CA LYS A 27 21.14 -7.20 22.00
C LYS A 27 20.75 -8.32 21.01
N THR A 28 20.04 -9.33 21.48
CA THR A 28 19.61 -10.47 20.64
C THR A 28 18.55 -10.04 19.62
N LEU A 29 17.68 -9.10 19.97
CA LEU A 29 16.67 -8.58 19.05
C LEU A 29 17.29 -7.80 17.88
N ILE A 30 18.30 -6.96 18.16
CA ILE A 30 19.00 -6.19 17.12
C ILE A 30 19.73 -7.13 16.17
N ALA A 31 20.39 -8.16 16.69
CA ALA A 31 21.05 -9.18 15.88
C ALA A 31 20.04 -9.93 14.98
N ALA A 32 18.89 -10.35 15.52
CA ALA A 32 17.84 -11.01 14.75
C ALA A 32 17.23 -10.11 13.66
N MET A 33 16.99 -8.83 13.97
CA MET A 33 16.52 -7.85 12.97
C MET A 33 17.53 -7.62 11.85
N GLY A 34 18.83 -7.65 12.18
CA GLY A 34 19.92 -7.53 11.20
C GLY A 34 20.04 -8.76 10.31
N ALA A 35 20.00 -9.96 10.90
CA ALA A 35 20.10 -11.22 10.15
C ALA A 35 18.99 -11.40 9.10
N VAL A 36 17.78 -10.90 9.38
CA VAL A 36 16.62 -11.00 8.47
C VAL A 36 16.54 -9.82 7.48
N ASP A 37 17.38 -8.78 7.64
CA ASP A 37 17.30 -7.49 6.93
C ASP A 37 15.87 -6.94 6.83
N VAL A 38 15.27 -6.70 8.00
CA VAL A 38 13.89 -6.19 8.09
C VAL A 38 13.77 -4.79 7.47
N LYS A 39 14.82 -3.96 7.60
CA LYS A 39 14.81 -2.60 7.08
C LYS A 39 14.80 -2.58 5.55
N GLY A 40 15.66 -3.35 4.90
CA GLY A 40 15.68 -3.44 3.44
C GLY A 40 14.38 -4.04 2.89
N LYS A 41 13.83 -5.07 3.53
CA LYS A 41 12.52 -5.64 3.16
C LYS A 41 11.38 -4.63 3.32
N TRP A 42 11.40 -3.83 4.38
CA TRP A 42 10.40 -2.77 4.61
C TRP A 42 10.47 -1.66 3.56
N GLU A 43 11.67 -1.18 3.21
CA GLU A 43 11.85 -0.14 2.19
C GLU A 43 11.48 -0.61 0.79
N LYS A 44 11.59 -1.91 0.50
CA LYS A 44 11.16 -2.52 -0.76
C LYS A 44 9.66 -2.81 -0.81
N SER A 45 9.00 -2.93 0.34
CA SER A 45 7.56 -3.17 0.42
C SER A 45 6.76 -2.01 -0.19
N SER A 46 5.65 -2.32 -0.86
CA SER A 46 4.75 -1.32 -1.45
C SER A 46 4.25 -0.32 -0.41
N TRP A 47 3.96 -0.80 0.81
CA TRP A 47 3.51 0.05 1.91
C TRP A 47 4.64 0.94 2.45
N GLY A 48 5.85 0.41 2.63
CA GLY A 48 7.01 1.19 3.04
C GLY A 48 7.40 2.27 2.02
N ARG A 49 7.40 1.92 0.73
CA ARG A 49 7.60 2.89 -0.37
C ARG A 49 6.56 4.00 -0.35
N LYS A 50 5.29 3.69 -0.09
CA LYS A 50 4.22 4.69 0.02
C LYS A 50 4.51 5.72 1.11
N LEU A 51 4.93 5.27 2.29
CA LEU A 51 5.29 6.17 3.39
C LEU A 51 6.52 7.04 3.06
N ILE A 52 7.54 6.46 2.42
CA ILE A 52 8.73 7.21 1.99
C ILE A 52 8.34 8.29 0.97
N VAL A 53 7.51 7.94 -0.01
CA VAL A 53 7.01 8.90 -1.01
C VAL A 53 6.19 10.01 -0.36
N GLN A 54 5.33 9.70 0.61
CA GLN A 54 4.57 10.71 1.35
C GLN A 54 5.49 11.68 2.10
N LYS A 55 6.51 11.18 2.80
CA LYS A 55 7.50 12.02 3.48
C LYS A 55 8.25 12.91 2.48
N ARG A 56 8.73 12.35 1.37
CA ARG A 56 9.42 13.11 0.32
C ARG A 56 8.52 14.18 -0.33
N ARG A 57 7.22 13.90 -0.49
CA ARG A 57 6.26 14.86 -1.04
C ARG A 57 5.92 15.98 -0.06
N ALA A 58 5.89 15.70 1.24
CA ALA A 58 5.67 16.71 2.27
C ALA A 58 6.82 17.73 2.36
N THR A 59 8.07 17.27 2.15
CA THR A 59 9.27 18.13 2.18
C THR A 59 9.57 18.84 0.85
N LEU A 60 8.74 18.66 -0.18
CA LEU A 60 9.06 19.06 -1.54
C LEU A 60 8.82 20.57 -1.74
N ASN A 61 9.85 21.27 -2.21
CA ASN A 61 9.82 22.71 -2.50
C ASN A 61 9.08 23.01 -3.81
N ASP A 62 8.55 24.22 -3.96
CA ASP A 62 7.64 24.59 -5.06
C ASP A 62 8.23 24.34 -6.46
N PHE A 63 9.51 24.68 -6.64
CA PHE A 63 10.22 24.44 -7.90
C PHE A 63 10.25 22.96 -8.30
N ASP A 64 10.38 22.05 -7.34
CA ASP A 64 10.36 20.61 -7.63
C ASP A 64 8.95 20.11 -7.94
N ARG A 65 7.89 20.77 -7.45
CA ARG A 65 6.50 20.47 -7.83
C ARG A 65 6.25 20.83 -9.29
N PHE A 66 6.79 21.96 -9.75
CA PHE A 66 6.72 22.36 -11.14
C PHE A 66 7.41 21.33 -12.07
N LYS A 67 8.60 20.84 -11.70
CA LYS A 67 9.28 19.75 -12.44
C LYS A 67 8.44 18.48 -12.51
N LEU A 68 7.84 18.08 -11.39
CA LEU A 68 6.97 16.90 -11.33
C LEU A 68 5.70 17.07 -12.20
N MET A 69 5.13 18.27 -12.25
CA MET A 69 4.00 18.59 -13.12
C MET A 69 4.38 18.37 -14.59
N LEU A 70 5.49 18.94 -15.05
CA LEU A 70 5.94 18.78 -16.44
C LEU A 70 6.25 17.32 -16.77
N ALA A 71 6.89 16.58 -15.86
CA ALA A 71 7.16 15.16 -16.04
C ALA A 71 5.85 14.36 -16.15
N LYS A 72 4.83 14.67 -15.34
CA LYS A 72 3.52 14.02 -15.43
C LYS A 72 2.84 14.27 -16.78
N ILE A 73 2.84 15.51 -17.27
CA ILE A 73 2.23 15.85 -18.57
C ILE A 73 2.88 15.05 -19.70
N LYS A 74 4.21 14.97 -19.71
CA LYS A 74 4.97 14.19 -20.71
C LYS A 74 4.64 12.70 -20.70
N ILE A 75 4.37 12.13 -19.52
CA ILE A 75 4.06 10.70 -19.36
C ILE A 75 2.58 10.43 -19.67
N SER A 76 1.67 11.30 -19.23
CA SER A 76 0.23 11.07 -19.35
C SER A 76 -0.29 11.21 -20.77
N PHE A 77 0.20 12.19 -21.53
CA PHE A 77 -0.26 12.47 -22.88
C PHE A 77 -0.12 11.27 -23.85
N PRO A 78 1.06 10.64 -24.00
CA PRO A 78 1.19 9.48 -24.88
C PRO A 78 0.45 8.24 -24.35
N LEU A 79 0.27 8.10 -23.03
CA LEU A 79 -0.46 6.96 -22.45
C LEU A 79 -1.96 7.05 -22.72
N THR A 80 -2.57 8.25 -22.65
CA THR A 80 -3.99 8.42 -22.99
C THR A 80 -4.24 8.14 -24.47
N ASP A 81 -3.33 8.58 -25.33
CA ASP A 81 -3.41 8.35 -26.78
C ASP A 81 -3.19 6.87 -27.13
N PHE A 82 -2.27 6.20 -26.44
CA PHE A 82 -2.03 4.77 -26.61
C PHE A 82 -3.19 3.90 -26.08
N LEU A 83 -3.80 4.28 -24.96
CA LEU A 83 -4.91 3.53 -24.37
C LEU A 83 -6.21 3.71 -25.16
N SER A 84 -6.46 4.91 -25.71
CA SER A 84 -7.61 5.16 -26.59
C SER A 84 -7.50 4.44 -27.93
N ASN A 85 -6.28 4.24 -28.44
CA ASN A 85 -6.00 3.50 -29.67
C ASN A 85 -5.66 2.01 -29.46
N SER A 86 -5.68 1.51 -28.22
CA SER A 86 -5.41 0.10 -27.95
C SER A 86 -6.64 -0.75 -28.29
N PRO A 87 -6.52 -1.76 -29.17
CA PRO A 87 -7.64 -2.66 -29.44
C PRO A 87 -7.98 -3.45 -28.17
N ALA A 88 -9.25 -3.42 -27.78
CA ALA A 88 -9.75 -4.22 -26.67
C ALA A 88 -9.45 -5.70 -26.95
N LYS A 89 -8.60 -6.32 -26.12
CA LYS A 89 -8.40 -7.78 -26.16
C LYS A 89 -9.65 -8.46 -25.60
N THR A 90 -10.64 -8.69 -26.44
CA THR A 90 -11.57 -9.80 -26.27
C THR A 90 -10.86 -11.06 -26.78
N SER A 91 -10.43 -11.93 -25.87
CA SER A 91 -10.11 -13.32 -26.20
C SER A 91 -10.93 -14.24 -25.31
N THR A 92 -12.13 -14.51 -25.78
CA THR A 92 -12.80 -15.80 -25.63
C THR A 92 -11.81 -16.89 -26.03
N SER A 93 -11.47 -17.79 -25.09
CA SER A 93 -11.18 -19.17 -25.46
C SER A 93 -12.08 -20.04 -24.58
N ALA A 94 -13.19 -20.45 -25.17
CA ALA A 94 -13.91 -21.62 -24.73
C ALA A 94 -13.10 -22.85 -25.16
N THR A 95 -12.93 -23.80 -24.24
CA THR A 95 -12.74 -25.21 -24.59
C THR A 95 -13.89 -25.99 -23.93
N PRO A 96 -14.64 -26.81 -24.68
CA PRO A 96 -15.80 -27.55 -24.17
C PRO A 96 -15.46 -28.97 -23.64
N THR A 97 -16.23 -29.42 -22.63
CA THR A 97 -16.62 -30.83 -22.28
C THR A 97 -15.56 -31.76 -21.62
N ALA A 98 -15.73 -32.53 -20.52
CA ALA A 98 -16.73 -32.73 -19.44
C ALA A 98 -16.12 -33.71 -18.37
N THR A 99 -16.25 -33.44 -17.04
CA THR A 99 -17.03 -34.18 -15.98
C THR A 99 -16.38 -35.49 -15.41
N SER A 100 -16.20 -35.83 -14.11
CA SER A 100 -16.64 -35.40 -12.73
C SER A 100 -15.93 -36.30 -11.66
N PRO A 101 -16.25 -36.32 -10.33
CA PRO A 101 -16.69 -35.29 -9.36
C PRO A 101 -15.92 -35.32 -8.00
N GLY A 102 -16.11 -34.30 -7.13
CA GLY A 102 -15.73 -34.40 -5.71
C GLY A 102 -15.74 -33.10 -4.88
N GLU A 103 -16.90 -32.80 -4.30
CA GLU A 103 -17.18 -32.07 -3.04
C GLU A 103 -16.73 -30.61 -2.82
N ALA A 104 -17.70 -29.79 -2.42
CA ALA A 104 -17.63 -28.34 -2.26
C ALA A 104 -17.14 -27.89 -0.86
N ASP A 105 -16.44 -26.75 -0.78
CA ASP A 105 -16.59 -25.85 0.38
C ASP A 105 -16.45 -24.38 -0.02
N LYS A 106 -17.24 -23.56 0.67
CA LYS A 106 -17.86 -22.31 0.26
C LYS A 106 -17.33 -21.18 1.15
N LYS A 107 -16.49 -20.30 0.61
CA LYS A 107 -16.40 -18.91 1.11
C LYS A 107 -15.91 -17.92 0.05
N ARG A 108 -16.88 -17.45 -0.75
CA ARG A 108 -16.85 -16.14 -1.42
C ARG A 108 -16.48 -15.07 -0.39
N ARG A 109 -15.26 -14.52 -0.45
CA ARG A 109 -14.99 -13.21 0.15
C ARG A 109 -15.49 -12.13 -0.80
N HIS A 110 -16.60 -11.53 -0.41
CA HIS A 110 -17.20 -10.36 -1.03
C HIS A 110 -16.17 -9.22 -0.97
N PHE A 111 -15.61 -8.83 -2.11
CA PHE A 111 -14.80 -7.63 -2.23
C PHE A 111 -15.78 -6.46 -2.37
N SER A 112 -16.22 -5.91 -1.25
CA SER A 112 -17.08 -4.73 -1.23
C SER A 112 -16.30 -3.55 -1.82
N SER A 113 -16.84 -3.04 -2.92
CA SER A 113 -16.56 -1.74 -3.53
C SER A 113 -16.39 -0.63 -2.49
N ILE A 114 -15.18 -0.08 -2.39
CA ILE A 114 -14.99 1.26 -1.84
C ILE A 114 -15.19 2.21 -3.02
N SER A 115 -16.43 2.66 -3.19
CA SER A 115 -16.74 3.75 -4.12
C SER A 115 -16.12 5.06 -3.62
N PRO A 116 -15.55 5.89 -4.51
CA PRO A 116 -14.91 7.15 -4.16
C PRO A 116 -15.89 8.32 -4.35
N ARG A 117 -16.58 8.77 -3.30
CA ARG A 117 -17.24 10.09 -3.17
C ARG A 117 -17.30 10.42 -1.65
N GLY A 118 -17.07 11.62 -1.14
CA GLY A 118 -17.15 12.92 -1.79
C GLY A 118 -16.21 13.96 -1.18
N CYS A 119 -15.95 14.94 -2.03
CA CYS A 119 -15.49 16.26 -1.69
C CYS A 119 -16.68 17.02 -1.06
N CYS A 120 -16.57 17.42 0.21
CA CYS A 120 -17.38 18.51 0.78
C CYS A 120 -16.45 19.37 1.63
N ARG A 121 -16.26 20.58 1.11
CA ARG A 121 -15.76 21.79 1.75
C ARG A 121 -16.88 22.33 2.66
N GLU A 122 -16.52 22.87 3.82
CA GLU A 122 -17.24 23.79 4.75
C GLU A 122 -16.83 23.38 6.18
N GLU A 123 -16.50 24.23 7.15
CA GLU A 123 -16.18 25.65 7.21
C GLU A 123 -15.31 25.85 8.47
N ALA A 124 -14.57 26.95 8.50
CA ALA A 124 -13.92 27.43 9.70
C ALA A 124 -14.97 27.80 10.76
N THR A 125 -14.76 27.41 12.00
CA THR A 125 -15.15 28.23 13.16
C THR A 125 -14.26 27.88 14.35
N SER A 126 -13.90 28.94 15.05
CA SER A 126 -13.03 29.01 16.22
C SER A 126 -13.57 28.26 17.44
N GLY A 127 -12.69 27.95 18.39
CA GLY A 127 -13.06 28.07 19.80
C GLY A 127 -12.63 26.93 20.69
N ALA A 128 -11.81 27.28 21.68
CA ALA A 128 -11.48 26.50 22.87
C ALA A 128 -12.70 25.92 23.60
N PHE A 129 -12.58 24.71 24.14
CA PHE A 129 -12.82 24.42 25.57
C PHE A 129 -12.53 22.93 25.91
N ILE A 130 -11.76 22.75 27.00
CA ILE A 130 -11.49 21.55 27.84
C ILE A 130 -10.68 20.40 27.22
#